data_AF-A0AAD5REL0-F1
#
_entry.id   AF-A0AAD5REL0-F1
#
_cell.length_a   1.000
_cell.length_b   1.000
_cell.length_c   1.000
_cell.angle_alpha   90.00
_cell.angle_beta   90.00
_cell.angle_gamma   90.00
#
_symmetry.space_group_name_H-M   'P 1'
#
loop_
_entity.id
_entity.type
_entity.pdbx_description
1 polymer ?
#
loop_
_entity_poly.entity_id
_entity_poly.type
_entity_poly.pdbx_seq_one_letter_code
_entity_poly.pdbx_strand_id
1 'polypeptide(L)'
;MLTSDVSMGFMRATSMSSEVELIRGFGTFADDGTVEVNGVKYKGKYTLIAVGGYPTHPDIPGAQLGIDSDGFFDLNELPKKTVVVGAGYIAVELAGVLGNLGSDTPSCNQI
;
A
#
# COMPACT_ATOMS: atom_id res chain seq x y z
N MET A 1 14.28 -15.40 15.46
CA MET A 1 14.69 -14.05 15.01
C MET A 1 13.89 -13.75 13.77
N LEU A 2 12.69 -13.20 13.94
CA LEU A 2 11.84 -12.68 12.88
C LEU A 2 11.45 -11.29 13.37
N THR A 3 12.28 -10.29 13.10
CA THR A 3 11.88 -8.90 13.29
C THR A 3 10.96 -8.59 12.11
N SER A 4 9.65 -8.74 12.33
CA SER A 4 8.66 -8.20 11.42
C SER A 4 8.82 -6.68 11.49
N ASP A 5 9.49 -6.10 10.49
CA ASP A 5 9.53 -4.66 10.30
C ASP A 5 8.09 -4.18 10.06
N VAL A 6 7.42 -3.76 11.14
CA VAL A 6 6.13 -3.11 11.04
C VAL A 6 6.40 -1.71 10.52
N SER A 7 6.24 -1.52 9.21
CA SER A 7 6.35 -0.20 8.58
C SER A 7 5.21 0.69 9.08
N MET A 8 5.47 1.52 10.08
CA MET A 8 4.47 2.39 10.68
C MET A 8 4.67 3.84 10.25
N GLY A 9 3.74 4.38 9.46
CA GLY A 9 3.58 5.82 9.36
C GLY A 9 3.00 6.34 10.67
N PHE A 10 3.78 7.05 11.49
CA PHE A 10 3.28 7.64 12.73
C PHE A 10 2.54 8.94 12.41
N MET A 11 1.22 8.89 12.43
CA MET A 11 0.37 10.06 12.23
C MET A 11 -0.37 10.36 13.53
N ARG A 12 -0.07 11.51 14.15
CA ARG A 12 -1.06 12.21 14.96
C ARG A 12 -2.01 12.85 13.95
N ALA A 13 -3.30 12.52 13.96
CA ALA A 13 -4.34 13.14 13.10
C ALA A 13 -4.92 14.35 13.84
N THR A 14 -5.36 15.49 13.26
CA THR A 14 -5.92 15.88 11.96
C THR A 14 -5.55 17.32 11.56
N SER A 15 -5.92 17.72 10.32
CA SER A 15 -6.49 19.02 9.85
C SER A 15 -5.91 20.34 10.40
N MET A 16 -5.79 21.36 9.54
CA MET A 16 -5.33 22.73 9.85
C MET A 16 -6.06 23.46 11.01
N SER A 17 -7.02 22.81 11.67
CA SER A 17 -7.82 23.28 12.81
C SER A 17 -7.59 22.52 14.13
N SER A 18 -6.72 21.50 14.20
CA SER A 18 -6.50 20.71 15.42
C SER A 18 -5.03 20.68 15.86
N GLU A 19 -4.76 20.75 17.18
CA GLU A 19 -3.43 20.78 17.80
C GLU A 19 -2.66 19.45 17.64
N VAL A 20 -2.15 19.25 16.44
CA VAL A 20 -1.67 17.95 15.97
C VAL A 20 -0.26 18.11 15.44
N GLU A 21 0.64 17.28 15.96
CA GLU A 21 2.04 17.26 15.59
C GLU A 21 2.29 16.15 14.56
N LEU A 22 2.69 16.54 13.34
CA LEU A 22 3.08 15.59 12.30
C LEU A 22 4.58 15.28 12.40
N ILE A 23 4.90 14.02 12.71
CA ILE A 23 6.27 13.52 12.72
C ILE A 23 6.44 12.62 11.48
N ARG A 24 7.33 12.99 10.56
CA ARG A 24 7.59 12.22 9.34
C ARG A 24 8.71 11.20 9.58
N GLY A 25 8.40 9.93 9.45
CA GLY A 25 9.36 8.83 9.54
C GLY A 25 8.68 7.48 9.79
N PHE A 26 9.46 6.41 9.78
CA PHE A 26 8.99 5.08 10.17
C PHE A 26 9.08 4.94 11.69
N GLY A 27 7.95 4.60 12.30
CA GLY A 27 7.85 4.31 13.72
C GLY A 27 8.13 2.85 14.03
N THR A 28 8.89 2.58 15.08
CA THR A 28 9.08 1.22 15.62
C THR A 28 8.65 1.18 17.08
N PHE A 29 7.92 0.15 17.48
CA PHE A 29 7.55 -0.05 18.88
C PHE A 29 8.71 -0.66 19.69
N ALA A 30 8.97 -0.08 20.86
CA ALA A 30 9.73 -0.73 21.92
C ALA A 30 8.80 -1.57 22.81
N ASP A 31 9.39 -2.48 23.59
CA ASP A 31 8.68 -3.43 24.46
C ASP A 31 7.75 -2.76 25.48
N ASP A 32 8.02 -1.50 25.86
CA ASP A 32 7.26 -0.75 26.85
C ASP A 32 6.13 0.13 26.25
N GLY A 33 5.82 -0.08 24.97
CA GLY A 33 4.80 0.64 24.21
C GLY A 33 5.23 2.03 23.71
N THR A 34 6.50 2.41 23.89
CA THR A 34 7.08 3.63 23.31
C THR A 34 7.28 3.46 21.81
N VAL A 35 6.99 4.51 21.04
CA VAL A 35 7.27 4.55 19.60
C VAL A 35 8.54 5.38 19.37
N GLU A 36 9.50 4.82 18.64
CA GLU A 36 10.69 5.53 18.20
C GLU A 36 10.55 5.92 16.71
N VAL A 37 10.81 7.19 16.39
CA VAL A 37 10.84 7.71 15.01
C VAL A 37 12.11 8.54 14.85
N ASN A 38 12.95 8.21 13.88
CA ASN A 38 14.23 8.91 13.61
C ASN A 38 15.13 9.07 14.87
N GLY A 39 15.12 8.08 15.78
CA GLY A 39 15.88 8.11 17.04
C GLY A 39 15.23 8.92 18.18
N VAL A 40 14.07 9.54 17.95
CA VAL A 40 13.31 10.25 18.99
C VAL A 40 12.19 9.36 19.52
N LYS A 41 12.04 9.32 20.84
CA LYS A 41 11.09 8.44 21.54
C LYS A 41 9.83 9.20 21.96
N TYR A 42 8.67 8.60 21.69
CA TYR A 42 7.35 9.15 21.96
C TYR A 42 6.52 8.16 22.77
N LYS A 43 5.90 8.65 23.85
CA LYS A 43 5.03 7.86 24.71
C LYS A 43 3.73 8.59 24.96
N GLY A 44 2.62 7.89 24.75
CA GLY A 44 1.27 8.40 24.97
C GLY A 44 0.48 7.45 25.88
N LYS A 45 -0.66 7.93 26.38
CA LYS A 45 -1.60 7.10 27.13
C LYS A 45 -2.27 6.05 26.24
N TYR A 46 -2.50 6.39 24.98
CA TYR A 46 -3.12 5.53 23.98
C TYR A 46 -2.35 5.65 22.66
N THR A 47 -2.26 4.54 21.94
CA THR A 47 -1.63 4.48 20.61
C THR A 47 -2.59 3.81 19.63
N LEU A 48 -2.82 4.46 18.49
CA LEU A 48 -3.59 3.92 17.38
C LEU A 48 -2.64 3.41 16.29
N ILE A 49 -2.82 2.16 15.87
CA ILE A 49 -2.09 1.57 14.74
C ILE A 49 -2.98 1.69 13.50
N ALA A 50 -2.58 2.54 12.55
CA ALA A 50 -3.31 2.81 11.31
C ALA A 50 -2.37 2.75 10.09
N VAL A 51 -1.61 1.64 9.98
CA VAL A 51 -0.51 1.48 9.02
C VAL A 51 -0.94 1.08 7.60
N GLY A 52 -2.22 0.77 7.41
CA GLY A 52 -2.72 0.26 6.12
C GLY A 52 -2.18 -1.12 5.79
N GLY A 53 -2.09 -1.42 4.49
CA GLY A 53 -1.53 -2.66 3.94
C GLY A 53 -0.82 -2.38 2.61
N TYR A 54 -0.28 -3.42 1.99
CA TYR A 54 0.44 -3.34 0.70
C TYR A 54 0.00 -4.47 -0.24
N PRO A 55 0.15 -4.30 -1.57
CA PRO A 55 -0.19 -5.34 -2.54
C PRO A 55 0.63 -6.61 -2.32
N THR A 56 0.01 -7.77 -2.55
CA THR A 56 0.70 -9.06 -2.47
C THR A 56 1.05 -9.55 -3.86
N HIS A 57 2.23 -10.15 -3.99
CA HIS A 57 2.70 -10.75 -5.23
C HIS A 57 2.69 -12.28 -5.11
N PRO A 58 2.26 -13.01 -6.14
CA PRO A 58 2.26 -14.47 -6.11
C PRO A 58 3.70 -15.02 -6.14
N ASP A 59 3.94 -16.11 -5.42
CA ASP A 59 5.22 -16.82 -5.44
C ASP A 59 5.29 -17.78 -6.63
N ILE A 60 5.43 -17.22 -7.82
CA ILE A 60 5.55 -17.95 -9.09
C ILE A 60 6.68 -17.38 -9.94
N PRO A 61 7.34 -18.21 -10.77
CA PRO A 61 8.35 -17.72 -11.70
C PRO A 61 7.76 -16.63 -12.62
N GLY A 62 8.39 -15.46 -12.65
CA GLY A 62 7.97 -14.33 -13.49
C GLY A 62 7.01 -13.34 -12.83
N ALA A 63 6.63 -13.53 -11.56
CA ALA A 63 5.80 -12.56 -10.83
C ALA A 63 6.38 -11.15 -10.83
N GLN A 64 7.71 -11.01 -10.81
CA GLN A 64 8.44 -9.75 -10.87
C GLN A 64 8.32 -8.99 -12.20
N LEU A 65 7.76 -9.61 -13.24
CA LEU A 65 7.49 -8.97 -14.54
C LEU A 65 6.14 -8.25 -14.54
N GLY A 66 5.27 -8.56 -13.58
CA GLY A 66 4.01 -7.87 -13.38
C GLY A 66 4.18 -6.56 -12.61
N ILE A 67 3.12 -5.76 -12.62
CA ILE A 67 2.95 -4.59 -11.76
C ILE A 67 1.71 -4.81 -10.89
N ASP A 68 1.66 -4.16 -9.74
CA ASP A 68 0.50 -4.13 -8.87
C ASP A 68 -0.36 -2.87 -9.11
N SER A 69 -1.30 -2.60 -8.20
CA SER A 69 -2.13 -1.40 -8.26
C SER A 69 -1.34 -0.10 -8.11
N ASP A 70 -0.22 -0.11 -7.41
CA ASP A 70 0.62 1.09 -7.25
C ASP A 70 1.33 1.37 -8.59
N GLY A 71 1.94 0.33 -9.18
CA GLY A 71 2.57 0.42 -10.49
C GLY A 71 1.61 0.79 -11.62
N PHE A 72 0.33 0.44 -11.51
CA PHE A 72 -0.71 0.89 -12.45
C PHE A 72 -0.81 2.42 -12.51
N PHE A 73 -0.74 3.11 -11.36
CA PHE A 73 -0.83 4.57 -11.30
C PHE A 73 0.46 5.27 -11.74
N ASP A 74 1.58 4.55 -11.79
CA ASP A 74 2.86 5.04 -12.31
C ASP A 74 3.01 4.87 -13.83
N LEU A 75 2.03 4.26 -14.51
CA LEU A 75 2.03 4.12 -15.96
C LEU A 75 1.91 5.48 -16.65
N ASN A 76 2.93 5.85 -17.43
CA ASN A 76 2.95 7.10 -18.20
C ASN A 76 2.22 6.99 -19.55
N GLU A 77 2.01 5.77 -20.04
CA GLU A 77 1.35 5.49 -21.33
C GLU A 77 0.37 4.32 -21.17
N LEU A 78 -0.69 4.34 -21.97
CA LEU A 78 -1.67 3.24 -21.99
C LEU A 78 -1.07 2.02 -22.70
N PRO A 79 -0.94 0.86 -22.04
CA PRO A 79 -0.48 -0.36 -22.69
C PRO A 79 -1.48 -0.81 -23.76
N LYS A 80 -0.98 -1.30 -24.90
CA LYS A 80 -1.85 -1.82 -25.97
C LYS A 80 -2.59 -3.10 -25.57
N LYS A 81 -1.96 -3.91 -24.72
CA LYS A 81 -2.47 -5.20 -24.25
C LYS A 81 -2.17 -5.32 -22.76
N THR A 82 -3.18 -5.70 -21.98
CA THR A 82 -3.03 -5.83 -20.53
C THR A 82 -3.71 -7.10 -20.03
N VAL A 83 -3.09 -7.79 -19.08
CA VAL A 83 -3.73 -8.90 -18.35
C VAL A 83 -3.87 -8.46 -16.90
N VAL A 84 -5.09 -8.53 -16.38
CA VAL A 84 -5.35 -8.26 -14.96
C VAL A 84 -5.63 -9.58 -14.26
N VAL A 85 -4.82 -9.89 -13.25
CA VAL A 85 -4.90 -11.13 -12.47
C VAL A 85 -5.50 -10.83 -11.11
N GLY A 86 -6.71 -11.33 -10.88
CA GLY A 86 -7.43 -11.18 -9.61
C GLY A 86 -8.95 -11.13 -9.82
N ALA A 87 -9.69 -11.49 -8.79
CA ALA A 87 -11.16 -11.47 -8.77
C ALA A 87 -11.72 -10.45 -7.75
N GLY A 88 -10.85 -9.67 -7.12
CA GLY A 88 -11.23 -8.61 -6.18
C GLY A 88 -11.69 -7.33 -6.88
N TYR A 89 -12.28 -6.42 -6.11
CA TYR A 89 -12.80 -5.15 -6.64
C TYR A 89 -11.73 -4.34 -7.39
N ILE A 90 -10.51 -4.27 -6.87
CA ILE A 90 -9.38 -3.58 -7.53
C ILE A 90 -9.13 -4.14 -8.94
N ALA A 91 -9.12 -5.47 -9.09
CA ALA A 91 -8.88 -6.11 -10.37
C ALA A 91 -9.99 -5.78 -11.38
N VAL A 92 -11.25 -5.82 -10.95
CA VAL A 92 -12.42 -5.50 -11.80
C VAL A 92 -12.40 -4.03 -12.21
N GLU A 93 -12.12 -3.13 -11.29
CA GLU A 93 -12.04 -1.68 -11.55
C GLU A 93 -10.93 -1.36 -12.55
N LEU A 94 -9.71 -1.86 -12.33
CA LEU A 94 -8.58 -1.61 -13.22
C LEU A 94 -8.77 -2.20 -14.61
N ALA A 95 -9.30 -3.43 -14.70
CA ALA A 95 -9.63 -4.05 -15.99
C ALA A 95 -10.67 -3.22 -16.76
N GLY A 96 -11.69 -2.70 -16.06
CA GLY A 96 -12.71 -1.82 -16.65
C GLY A 96 -12.12 -0.51 -17.15
N VAL A 97 -11.27 0.15 -16.36
CA VAL A 97 -10.58 1.40 -16.75
C VAL A 97 -9.72 1.17 -17.99
N LEU A 98 -8.88 0.14 -18.01
CA LEU A 98 -8.00 -0.18 -19.14
C LEU A 98 -8.78 -0.50 -20.41
N GLY A 99 -9.83 -1.33 -20.29
CA GLY A 99 -10.70 -1.66 -21.43
C GLY A 99 -11.39 -0.42 -22.01
N ASN A 100 -11.91 0.47 -21.16
CA ASN A 100 -12.56 1.71 -21.59
C ASN A 100 -11.60 2.72 -22.23
N LEU A 101 -10.33 2.73 -21.81
CA LEU A 101 -9.30 3.56 -22.41
C LEU A 101 -8.77 2.99 -23.75
N GLY A 102 -9.14 1.75 -24.10
CA GLY A 102 -8.80 1.13 -25.38
C GLY A 102 -7.66 0.11 -25.33
N SER A 103 -7.21 -0.31 -24.14
CA SER A 103 -6.30 -1.45 -23.99
C SER A 103 -7.05 -2.76 -24.28
N ASP A 104 -6.48 -3.63 -25.11
CA ASP A 104 -6.96 -5.00 -25.28
C ASP A 104 -6.72 -5.78 -23.97
N THR A 105 -7.79 -5.96 -23.19
CA THR A 105 -7.71 -6.36 -21.78
C THR A 105 -8.53 -7.62 -21.54
N PRO A 106 -7.99 -8.82 -21.79
CA PRO A 106 -8.60 -10.06 -21.32
C PRO A 106 -8.61 -10.07 -19.79
N SER A 107 -9.80 -10.06 -19.19
CA SER A 107 -9.96 -10.25 -17.75
C SER A 107 -9.93 -11.75 -17.42
N CYS A 108 -9.03 -12.16 -16.52
CA CYS A 108 -9.01 -13.53 -16.01
C CYS A 108 -10.05 -13.68 -14.88
N ASN A 109 -11.33 -13.45 -15.20
CA ASN A 109 -12.44 -13.50 -14.24
C ASN A 109 -13.21 -14.84 -14.28
N GLN A 110 -12.61 -15.88 -14.87
CA GLN A 110 -13.20 -17.20 -15.11
C GLN A 110 -12.18 -18.30 -14.78
N ILE A 111 -11.90 -18.49 -13.49
CA ILE A 111 -11.50 -19.80 -12.91
C ILE A 111 -12.31 -19.95 -11.61
#